data_AF-A0A261BQD8-F1
#
_entry.id   AF-A0A261BQD8-F1
#
_cell.length_a   1.000
_cell.length_b   1.000
_cell.length_c   1.000
_cell.angle_alpha   90.00
_cell.angle_beta   90.00
_cell.angle_gamma   90.00
#
_symmetry.space_group_name_H-M   'P 1'
#
loop_
_entity.id
_entity.type
_entity.pdbx_description
1 polymer ?
#
loop_
_entity_poly.entity_id
_entity_poly.type
_entity_poly.pdbx_seq_one_letter_code
_entity_poly.pdbx_strand_id
1 'polypeptide(L)'
;MTNLFTLTLVIGIVLLGIGYGANVPVTTEPTDIVTAGTSKNCTPLTGFRIISCFFRLGDYMRKLYFLDLNKKSSLKEFHKSCNSLSECIDSMTCGKKDEEEMGLAKKIGSYCSGLQYVFNDFEPCVSKFDLVKPESKCFSTWSPFLPNADNGTETTEEDICKNFFGDNNCMKDEVVKVCSEKEWKGLRNHFIKITPDVKDCGFEDL
;
A
#
# COMPACT_ATOMS: atom_id res chain seq x y z
N MET A 1 -16.48 -19.27 14.79
CA MET A 1 -17.12 -18.26 13.91
C MET A 1 -17.00 -16.91 14.60
N THR A 2 -15.80 -16.34 14.59
CA THR A 2 -15.42 -14.99 15.08
C THR A 2 -13.90 -14.98 14.97
N ASN A 3 -13.32 -14.06 14.19
CA ASN A 3 -11.93 -13.54 14.31
C ASN A 3 -11.41 -12.83 13.05
N LEU A 4 -12.16 -12.79 11.94
CA LEU A 4 -11.84 -11.91 10.80
C LEU A 4 -12.37 -10.46 10.99
N PHE A 5 -13.34 -10.28 11.89
CA PHE A 5 -13.97 -8.97 12.18
C PHE A 5 -13.07 -7.98 12.93
N THR A 6 -11.97 -8.43 13.53
CA THR A 6 -11.02 -7.55 14.23
C THR A 6 -10.01 -6.89 13.28
N LEU A 7 -9.68 -7.53 12.15
CA LEU A 7 -8.78 -6.94 11.14
C LEU A 7 -9.43 -5.74 10.42
N THR A 8 -10.75 -5.75 10.27
CA THR A 8 -11.52 -4.65 9.66
C THR A 8 -11.57 -3.38 10.51
N LEU A 9 -11.33 -3.48 11.82
CA LEU A 9 -11.45 -2.35 12.75
C LEU A 9 -10.20 -1.47 12.81
N VAL A 10 -9.02 -2.02 12.54
CA VAL A 10 -7.75 -1.27 12.60
C VAL A 10 -7.55 -0.42 11.34
N ILE A 11 -7.98 -0.90 10.18
CA ILE A 11 -7.85 -0.16 8.90
C ILE A 11 -8.89 0.98 8.81
N GLY A 12 -10.02 0.86 9.52
CA GLY A 12 -11.12 1.84 9.47
C GLY A 12 -10.87 3.14 10.23
N ILE A 13 -9.93 3.19 11.18
CA ILE A 13 -9.76 4.36 12.08
C ILE A 13 -8.80 5.41 11.50
N VAL A 14 -7.90 5.06 10.58
CA VAL A 14 -6.93 6.01 10.01
C VAL A 14 -7.56 6.98 8.97
N LEU A 15 -8.73 6.65 8.42
CA LEU A 15 -9.36 7.42 7.33
C LEU A 15 -10.37 8.51 7.77
N LEU A 16 -10.57 8.74 9.09
CA LEU A 16 -11.56 9.71 9.58
C LEU A 16 -10.96 11.06 10.07
N GLY A 17 -9.69 11.33 9.79
CA GLY A 17 -8.95 12.49 10.31
C GLY A 17 -8.83 13.72 9.41
N ILE A 18 -9.55 13.85 8.29
CA ILE A 18 -9.50 15.08 7.46
C ILE A 18 -10.90 15.68 7.30
N GLY A 19 -11.39 16.27 8.38
CA GLY A 19 -12.53 17.18 8.37
C GLY A 19 -12.09 18.58 7.93
N TYR A 20 -12.63 19.01 6.79
CA TYR A 20 -12.92 20.39 6.33
C TYR A 20 -11.95 21.54 6.65
N GLY A 21 -11.53 22.22 5.57
CA GLY A 21 -11.39 23.68 5.58
C GLY A 21 -10.13 24.22 4.90
N ALA A 22 -10.10 24.24 3.58
CA ALA A 22 -9.26 25.20 2.85
C ALA A 22 -10.15 25.95 1.87
N ASN A 23 -10.46 27.19 2.23
CA ASN A 23 -11.16 28.14 1.39
C ASN A 23 -10.20 28.50 0.24
N VAL A 24 -10.39 27.90 -0.94
CA VAL A 24 -9.60 28.25 -2.12
C VAL A 24 -10.10 29.62 -2.61
N PRO A 25 -9.27 30.67 -2.63
CA PRO A 25 -9.64 31.93 -3.24
C PRO A 25 -9.72 31.71 -4.75
N VAL A 26 -10.87 31.98 -5.34
CA VAL A 26 -11.01 32.07 -6.79
C VAL A 26 -10.41 33.41 -7.22
N THR A 27 -9.16 33.40 -7.69
CA THR A 27 -8.59 34.55 -8.39
C THR A 27 -8.94 34.45 -9.87
N THR A 28 -9.82 35.33 -10.32
CA THR A 28 -10.12 35.59 -11.72
C THR A 28 -9.03 36.48 -12.31
N GLU A 29 -7.97 35.91 -12.87
CA GLU A 29 -7.09 36.61 -13.81
C GLU A 29 -6.76 35.71 -15.02
N PRO A 30 -6.51 36.31 -16.21
CA PRO A 30 -6.51 35.61 -17.48
C PRO A 30 -5.41 34.56 -17.55
N THR A 31 -5.70 33.44 -18.21
CA THR A 31 -4.79 32.33 -18.44
C THR A 31 -3.53 32.77 -19.19
N ASP A 32 -2.46 33.08 -18.46
CA ASP A 32 -1.12 33.09 -19.00
C ASP A 32 -0.66 31.64 -19.19
N ILE A 33 -0.37 31.34 -20.44
CA ILE A 33 0.16 30.07 -20.91
C ILE A 33 1.49 29.85 -20.19
N VAL A 34 1.53 28.86 -19.29
CA VAL A 34 2.78 28.46 -18.63
C VAL A 34 3.76 28.01 -19.70
N THR A 35 4.73 28.88 -20.00
CA THR A 35 5.85 28.58 -20.89
C THR A 35 6.66 27.47 -20.27
N ALA A 36 6.52 26.26 -20.83
CA ALA A 36 7.27 25.08 -20.43
C ALA A 36 8.78 25.35 -20.53
N GLY A 37 9.44 25.38 -19.38
CA GLY A 37 10.88 25.18 -19.31
C GLY A 37 11.22 23.86 -20.01
N THR A 38 12.18 23.91 -20.92
CA THR A 38 12.57 22.82 -21.83
C THR A 38 13.07 21.59 -21.07
N SER A 39 12.16 20.68 -20.69
CA SER A 39 12.45 19.25 -20.54
C SER A 39 12.02 18.57 -21.85
N LYS A 40 12.99 18.07 -22.63
CA LYS A 40 12.77 17.73 -24.05
C LYS A 40 11.89 16.48 -24.32
N ASN A 41 11.22 15.87 -23.33
CA ASN A 41 10.50 14.61 -23.51
C ASN A 41 9.15 14.50 -22.77
N CYS A 42 8.54 15.60 -22.32
CA CYS A 42 7.28 15.51 -21.58
C CYS A 42 6.07 15.90 -22.41
N THR A 43 5.04 15.06 -22.36
CA THR A 43 3.71 15.43 -22.86
C THR A 43 3.08 16.41 -21.88
N PRO A 44 2.48 17.53 -22.34
CA PRO A 44 1.75 18.43 -21.46
C PRO A 44 0.68 17.69 -20.65
N LEU A 45 0.62 17.96 -19.35
CA LEU A 45 -0.44 17.46 -18.50
C LEU A 45 -1.73 18.20 -18.85
N THR A 46 -2.68 17.51 -19.49
CA THR A 46 -3.97 18.12 -19.87
C THR A 46 -4.96 18.06 -18.70
N GLY A 47 -5.83 19.06 -18.57
CA GLY A 47 -6.89 19.06 -17.55
C GLY A 47 -7.77 17.80 -17.59
N PHE A 48 -8.01 17.25 -18.79
CA PHE A 48 -8.72 15.98 -18.95
C PHE A 48 -7.99 14.79 -18.29
N ARG A 49 -6.66 14.72 -18.38
CA ARG A 49 -5.87 13.66 -17.72
C ARG A 49 -5.95 13.78 -16.20
N ILE A 50 -5.83 14.99 -15.68
CA ILE A 50 -5.97 15.27 -14.23
C ILE A 50 -7.34 14.80 -13.73
N ILE A 51 -8.42 15.23 -14.40
CA ILE A 51 -9.79 14.83 -14.08
C ILE A 51 -9.95 13.30 -14.15
N SER A 52 -9.35 12.65 -15.16
CA SER A 52 -9.39 11.19 -15.28
C SER A 52 -8.70 10.48 -14.11
N CYS A 53 -7.58 11.01 -13.60
CA CYS A 53 -6.91 10.46 -12.43
C CYS A 53 -7.72 10.67 -11.15
N PHE A 54 -8.42 11.80 -11.00
CA PHE A 54 -9.36 12.01 -9.90
C PHE A 54 -10.50 10.97 -9.90
N PHE A 55 -11.06 10.64 -11.06
CA PHE A 55 -12.07 9.57 -11.14
C PHE A 55 -11.50 8.19 -10.78
N ARG A 56 -10.27 7.89 -11.19
CA ARG A 56 -9.59 6.63 -10.81
C ARG A 56 -9.29 6.56 -9.32
N LEU A 57 -8.91 7.69 -8.71
CA LEU A 57 -8.76 7.81 -7.27
C LEU A 57 -10.10 7.56 -6.55
N GLY A 58 -11.18 8.14 -7.03
CA GLY A 58 -12.53 7.87 -6.51
C GLY A 58 -12.93 6.40 -6.62
N ASP A 59 -12.64 5.76 -7.75
CA ASP A 59 -12.91 4.32 -7.96
C ASP A 59 -12.08 3.43 -7.01
N TYR A 60 -10.80 3.76 -6.84
CA TYR A 60 -9.91 3.12 -5.88
C TYR A 60 -10.45 3.25 -4.45
N MET A 61 -10.75 4.47 -4.00
CA MET A 61 -11.25 4.73 -2.65
C MET A 61 -12.59 4.03 -2.39
N ARG A 62 -13.49 4.01 -3.37
CA ARG A 62 -14.74 3.27 -3.29
C ARG A 62 -14.49 1.76 -3.12
N LYS A 63 -13.61 1.18 -3.92
CA LYS A 63 -13.32 -0.26 -3.86
C LYS A 63 -12.53 -0.65 -2.62
N LEU A 64 -11.68 0.24 -2.11
CA LEU A 64 -11.03 0.08 -0.82
C LEU A 64 -12.08 0.03 0.30
N TYR A 65 -13.02 0.98 0.29
CA TYR A 65 -14.08 1.07 1.30
C TYR A 65 -15.00 -0.16 1.30
N PHE A 66 -15.31 -0.71 0.12
CA PHE A 66 -16.13 -1.91 -0.02
C PHE A 66 -15.31 -3.20 -0.22
N LEU A 67 -14.03 -3.17 0.15
CA LEU A 67 -13.14 -4.31 -0.03
C LEU A 67 -13.59 -5.46 0.87
N ASP A 68 -13.86 -6.62 0.26
CA ASP A 68 -14.15 -7.86 0.97
C ASP A 68 -12.99 -8.82 0.72
N LEU A 69 -12.16 -8.98 1.74
CA LEU A 69 -10.96 -9.80 1.72
C LEU A 69 -11.28 -11.30 1.54
N ASN A 70 -12.52 -11.74 1.79
CA ASN A 70 -12.93 -13.13 1.58
C ASN A 70 -13.39 -13.40 0.15
N LYS A 71 -13.64 -12.35 -0.63
CA LYS A 71 -14.23 -12.46 -1.95
C LYS A 71 -13.19 -12.17 -3.03
N LYS A 72 -12.70 -13.22 -3.69
CA LYS A 72 -11.73 -13.13 -4.79
C LYS A 72 -12.13 -12.12 -5.89
N SER A 73 -13.42 -11.97 -6.18
CA SER A 73 -13.86 -10.96 -7.16
C SER A 73 -13.70 -9.53 -6.65
N SER A 74 -13.95 -9.26 -5.36
CA SER A 74 -13.76 -7.94 -4.75
C SER A 74 -12.28 -7.55 -4.79
N LEU A 75 -11.40 -8.48 -4.41
CA LEU A 75 -9.95 -8.31 -4.49
C LEU A 75 -9.45 -8.05 -5.91
N LYS A 76 -9.96 -8.80 -6.90
CA LYS A 76 -9.61 -8.60 -8.31
C LYS A 76 -10.05 -7.23 -8.81
N GLU A 77 -11.24 -6.77 -8.43
CA GLU A 77 -11.76 -5.45 -8.79
C GLU A 77 -10.94 -4.33 -8.14
N PHE A 78 -10.63 -4.48 -6.85
CA PHE A 78 -9.77 -3.54 -6.12
C PHE A 78 -8.39 -3.44 -6.77
N HIS A 79 -7.73 -4.58 -7.02
CA HIS A 79 -6.44 -4.62 -7.71
C HIS A 79 -6.50 -3.92 -9.08
N LYS A 80 -7.56 -4.16 -9.87
CA LYS A 80 -7.74 -3.47 -11.15
C LYS A 80 -7.83 -1.94 -10.99
N SER A 81 -8.59 -1.46 -10.00
CA SER A 81 -8.70 -0.02 -9.73
C SER A 81 -7.39 0.57 -9.25
N CYS A 82 -6.60 -0.21 -8.52
CA CYS A 82 -5.31 0.23 -8.05
C CYS A 82 -4.28 0.36 -9.18
N ASN A 83 -4.15 -0.63 -10.06
CA ASN A 83 -3.26 -0.54 -11.22
C ASN A 83 -3.68 0.63 -12.11
N SER A 84 -4.99 0.81 -12.30
CA SER A 84 -5.55 1.94 -13.02
C SER A 84 -5.13 3.28 -12.42
N LEU A 85 -5.17 3.43 -11.09
CA LEU A 85 -4.74 4.65 -10.40
C LEU A 85 -3.22 4.84 -10.49
N SER A 86 -2.44 3.80 -10.22
CA SER A 86 -0.97 3.83 -10.29
C SER A 86 -0.50 4.28 -11.68
N GLU A 87 -1.00 3.65 -12.74
CA GLU A 87 -0.69 4.03 -14.13
C GLU A 87 -1.05 5.49 -14.41
N CYS A 88 -2.15 5.98 -13.84
CA CYS A 88 -2.56 7.37 -14.01
C CYS A 88 -1.56 8.32 -13.35
N ILE A 89 -1.19 8.06 -12.09
CA ILE A 89 -0.23 8.90 -11.36
C ILE A 89 1.14 8.88 -12.03
N ASP A 90 1.62 7.70 -12.44
CA ASP A 90 2.88 7.57 -13.18
C ASP A 90 2.88 8.42 -14.46
N SER A 91 1.74 8.44 -15.18
CA SER A 91 1.59 9.26 -16.39
C SER A 91 1.58 10.78 -16.14
N MET A 92 1.40 11.22 -14.89
CA MET A 92 1.47 12.63 -14.49
C MET A 92 2.88 13.08 -14.11
N THR A 93 3.78 12.15 -13.76
CA THR A 93 5.15 12.49 -13.36
C THR A 93 6.04 12.78 -14.58
N CYS A 94 6.55 14.01 -14.70
CA CYS A 94 7.48 14.44 -15.74
C CYS A 94 8.76 15.00 -15.10
N GLY A 95 9.94 14.49 -15.49
CA GLY A 95 11.23 14.99 -15.04
C GLY A 95 11.93 14.09 -14.02
N LYS A 96 13.01 14.60 -13.39
CA LYS A 96 13.69 13.90 -12.30
C LYS A 96 12.69 13.79 -11.15
N LYS A 97 12.37 12.55 -10.80
CA LYS A 97 11.41 12.17 -9.79
C LYS A 97 11.96 12.58 -8.42
N ASP A 98 11.42 13.64 -7.83
CA ASP A 98 11.58 13.82 -6.40
C ASP A 98 10.87 12.65 -5.71
N GLU A 99 11.58 11.91 -4.85
CA GLU A 99 11.07 10.71 -4.20
C GLU A 99 9.82 10.99 -3.35
N GLU A 100 9.72 12.22 -2.85
CA GLU A 100 8.64 12.73 -2.02
C GLU A 100 7.32 12.87 -2.79
N GLU A 101 7.33 13.41 -4.02
CA GLU A 101 6.12 13.57 -4.85
C GLU A 101 5.57 12.22 -5.35
N MET A 102 6.42 11.20 -5.47
CA MET A 102 6.00 9.84 -5.82
C MET A 102 5.56 9.01 -4.61
N GLY A 103 5.69 9.53 -3.38
CA GLY A 103 5.47 8.77 -2.15
C GLY A 103 4.08 8.14 -2.07
N LEU A 104 3.03 8.88 -2.43
CA LEU A 104 1.65 8.37 -2.41
C LEU A 104 1.41 7.30 -3.48
N ALA A 105 1.91 7.51 -4.70
CA ALA A 105 1.76 6.55 -5.80
C ALA A 105 2.46 5.23 -5.49
N LYS A 106 3.70 5.31 -4.99
CA LYS A 106 4.48 4.15 -4.56
C LYS A 106 3.75 3.41 -3.43
N LYS A 107 3.30 4.11 -2.38
CA LYS A 107 2.53 3.51 -1.27
C LYS A 107 1.27 2.78 -1.74
N ILE A 108 0.50 3.40 -2.64
CA ILE A 108 -0.68 2.76 -3.25
C ILE A 108 -0.28 1.51 -4.02
N GLY A 109 0.73 1.60 -4.88
CA GLY A 109 1.25 0.45 -5.64
C GLY A 109 1.69 -0.70 -4.74
N SER A 110 2.41 -0.40 -3.67
CA SER A 110 2.86 -1.37 -2.66
C SER A 110 1.69 -2.05 -1.97
N TYR A 111 0.67 -1.30 -1.53
CA TYR A 111 -0.52 -1.86 -0.91
C TYR A 111 -1.23 -2.86 -1.81
N CYS A 112 -1.38 -2.51 -3.08
CA CYS A 112 -2.09 -3.34 -4.04
C CYS A 112 -1.30 -4.58 -4.44
N SER A 113 0.01 -4.45 -4.59
CA SER A 113 0.89 -5.59 -4.84
C SER A 113 0.90 -6.55 -3.65
N GLY A 114 0.92 -6.04 -2.41
CA GLY A 114 0.86 -6.83 -1.19
C GLY A 114 -0.43 -7.65 -1.08
N LEU A 115 -1.59 -7.00 -1.24
CA LEU A 115 -2.88 -7.71 -1.23
C LEU A 115 -2.96 -8.74 -2.34
N GLN A 116 -2.57 -8.38 -3.57
CA GLN A 116 -2.61 -9.32 -4.69
C GLN A 116 -1.81 -10.60 -4.40
N TYR A 117 -0.61 -10.46 -3.83
CA TYR A 117 0.23 -11.59 -3.47
C TYR A 117 -0.43 -12.46 -2.39
N VAL A 118 -0.90 -11.83 -1.30
CA VAL A 118 -1.52 -12.54 -0.18
C VAL A 118 -2.71 -13.39 -0.65
N PHE A 119 -3.54 -12.87 -1.57
CA PHE A 119 -4.76 -13.56 -2.00
C PHE A 119 -4.64 -14.47 -3.22
N ASN A 120 -3.57 -14.36 -4.02
CA ASN A 120 -3.40 -15.23 -5.19
C ASN A 120 -2.29 -16.25 -4.99
N ASP A 121 -1.15 -15.80 -4.45
CA ASP A 121 0.07 -16.62 -4.37
C ASP A 121 0.25 -17.22 -2.97
N PHE A 122 -0.15 -16.49 -1.93
CA PHE A 122 0.00 -16.91 -0.53
C PHE A 122 -1.29 -17.50 0.08
N GLU A 123 -2.44 -17.40 -0.61
CA GLU A 123 -3.74 -17.85 -0.10
C GLU A 123 -3.75 -19.30 0.41
N PRO A 124 -3.08 -20.27 -0.25
CA PRO A 124 -3.03 -21.63 0.28
C PRO A 124 -2.37 -21.73 1.66
N CYS A 125 -1.45 -20.82 1.99
CA CYS A 125 -0.84 -20.73 3.30
C CYS A 125 -1.78 -20.05 4.31
N VAL A 126 -2.42 -18.94 3.93
CA VAL A 126 -3.43 -18.26 4.76
C VAL A 126 -4.55 -19.23 5.19
N SER A 127 -5.08 -20.00 4.23
CA SER A 127 -6.11 -21.01 4.50
C SER A 127 -5.63 -22.10 5.48
N LYS A 128 -4.33 -22.43 5.52
CA LYS A 128 -3.78 -23.33 6.55
C LYS A 128 -3.69 -22.67 7.92
N PHE A 129 -3.33 -21.39 7.98
CA PHE A 129 -3.31 -20.62 9.23
C PHE A 129 -4.68 -20.60 9.89
N ASP A 130 -5.75 -20.36 9.13
CA ASP A 130 -7.12 -20.36 9.66
C ASP A 130 -7.54 -21.71 10.27
N LEU A 131 -6.98 -22.81 9.75
CA LEU A 131 -7.29 -24.16 10.22
C LEU A 131 -6.40 -24.61 11.39
N VAL A 132 -5.11 -24.27 11.35
CA VAL A 132 -4.09 -24.83 12.25
C VAL A 132 -3.74 -23.86 13.38
N LYS A 133 -3.81 -22.56 13.12
CA LYS A 133 -3.41 -21.50 14.06
C LYS A 133 -4.31 -20.25 13.97
N PRO A 134 -5.64 -20.37 14.18
CA PRO A 134 -6.59 -19.24 14.05
C PRO A 134 -6.38 -18.11 15.07
N GLU A 135 -5.61 -18.37 16.14
CA GLU A 135 -5.26 -17.41 17.20
C GLU A 135 -3.78 -16.97 17.09
N SER A 136 -3.22 -17.02 15.88
CA SER A 136 -1.87 -16.51 15.63
C SER A 136 -1.79 -15.02 15.98
N LYS A 137 -1.07 -14.71 17.06
CA LYS A 137 -0.78 -13.31 17.42
C LYS A 137 0.01 -12.63 16.31
N CYS A 138 1.05 -13.29 15.81
CA CYS A 138 1.91 -12.72 14.77
C CYS A 138 1.13 -12.33 13.51
N PHE A 139 0.33 -13.26 12.98
CA PHE A 139 -0.45 -13.01 11.77
C PHE A 139 -1.56 -11.99 12.00
N SER A 140 -2.14 -11.96 13.20
CA SER A 140 -3.22 -11.01 13.55
C SER A 140 -2.76 -9.56 13.75
N THR A 141 -1.50 -9.36 14.16
CA THR A 141 -0.95 -8.01 14.44
C THR A 141 0.04 -7.52 13.40
N TRP A 142 0.48 -8.39 12.48
CA TRP A 142 1.43 -8.01 11.46
C TRP A 142 0.80 -7.08 10.42
N SER A 143 1.48 -5.95 10.20
CA SER A 143 1.23 -5.05 9.08
C SER A 143 2.56 -4.84 8.34
N PRO A 144 2.66 -5.20 7.05
CA PRO A 144 3.83 -4.88 6.24
C PRO A 144 3.86 -3.41 5.79
N PHE A 145 2.88 -2.62 6.21
CA PHE A 145 2.78 -1.19 5.90
C PHE A 145 3.26 -0.40 7.11
N LEU A 146 4.34 0.35 6.92
CA LEU A 146 4.93 1.18 7.95
C LEU A 146 3.94 2.29 8.35
N PRO A 147 3.77 2.55 9.67
CA PRO A 147 2.95 3.66 10.11
C PRO A 147 3.50 4.97 9.53
N ASN A 148 2.61 5.89 9.13
CA ASN A 148 3.04 7.26 8.92
C ASN A 148 3.56 7.78 10.26
N ALA A 149 4.60 8.62 10.25
CA ALA A 149 5.18 9.25 11.44
C ALA A 149 4.23 10.29 12.07
N ASP A 150 3.00 9.90 12.36
CA ASP A 150 1.98 10.73 12.98
C ASP A 150 1.78 10.21 14.41
N ASN A 151 2.38 10.94 15.36
CA ASN A 151 2.21 10.94 16.82
C ASN A 151 3.51 11.20 17.61
N GLY A 152 4.56 11.75 17.00
CA GLY A 152 5.74 12.25 17.72
C GLY A 152 6.61 11.17 18.39
N THR A 153 6.28 9.89 18.23
CA THR A 153 7.19 8.78 18.49
C THR A 153 7.88 8.43 17.17
N GLU A 154 9.10 8.93 16.98
CA GLU A 154 9.97 8.50 15.90
C GLU A 154 10.17 6.99 16.03
N THR A 155 9.54 6.21 15.14
CA THR A 155 9.90 4.80 14.99
C THR A 155 11.25 4.80 14.29
N THR A 156 12.28 4.31 14.97
CA THR A 156 13.63 4.30 14.40
C THR A 156 13.70 3.34 13.21
N GLU A 157 14.62 3.57 12.29
CA GLU A 157 14.92 2.62 11.21
C GLU A 157 15.24 1.22 11.76
N GLU A 158 15.93 1.16 12.90
CA GLU A 158 16.23 -0.08 13.62
C GLU A 158 14.95 -0.80 14.08
N ASP A 159 13.99 -0.07 14.65
CA ASP A 159 12.70 -0.63 15.08
C ASP A 159 11.87 -1.12 13.90
N ILE A 160 11.91 -0.40 12.76
CA ILE A 160 11.27 -0.82 11.51
C ILE A 160 11.88 -2.13 11.04
N CYS A 161 13.20 -2.20 10.90
CA CYS A 161 13.90 -3.39 10.43
C CYS A 161 13.65 -4.58 11.35
N LYS A 162 13.68 -4.38 12.67
CA LYS A 162 13.51 -5.46 13.65
C LYS A 162 12.11 -6.06 13.66
N ASN A 163 11.08 -5.26 13.36
CA ASN A 163 9.68 -5.65 13.51
C ASN A 163 8.91 -5.73 12.18
N PHE A 164 9.57 -5.57 11.04
CA PHE A 164 8.94 -5.57 9.72
C PHE A 164 8.15 -6.86 9.44
N PHE A 165 8.66 -8.01 9.88
CA PHE A 165 7.98 -9.30 9.80
C PHE A 165 7.32 -9.71 11.12
N GLY A 166 6.80 -8.71 11.85
CA GLY A 166 6.19 -8.86 13.16
C GLY A 166 7.22 -8.80 14.30
N ASP A 167 6.73 -8.72 15.54
CA ASP A 167 7.56 -8.61 16.74
C ASP A 167 8.63 -9.71 16.77
N ASN A 168 9.89 -9.30 16.81
CA ASN A 168 11.05 -10.20 16.74
C ASN A 168 11.03 -11.17 15.55
N ASN A 169 10.49 -10.74 14.40
CA ASN A 169 10.37 -11.53 13.17
C ASN A 169 9.57 -12.83 13.32
N CYS A 170 8.55 -12.84 14.19
CA CYS A 170 7.72 -14.01 14.45
C CYS A 170 7.12 -14.65 13.18
N MET A 171 6.95 -13.90 12.08
CA MET A 171 6.30 -14.39 10.87
C MET A 171 7.08 -15.53 10.23
N LYS A 172 8.42 -15.52 10.31
CA LYS A 172 9.26 -16.60 9.79
C LYS A 172 8.86 -17.93 10.42
N ASP A 173 8.98 -18.00 11.74
CA ASP A 173 8.78 -19.24 12.49
C ASP A 173 7.36 -19.78 12.29
N GLU A 174 6.38 -18.89 12.26
CA GLU A 174 4.99 -19.28 12.06
C GLU A 174 4.72 -19.79 10.65
N VAL A 175 5.17 -19.09 9.61
CA VAL A 175 4.94 -19.48 8.21
C VAL A 175 5.68 -20.77 7.89
N VAL A 176 6.91 -20.94 8.39
CA VAL A 176 7.68 -22.18 8.21
C VAL A 176 6.98 -23.36 8.88
N LYS A 177 6.45 -23.16 10.10
CA LYS A 177 5.79 -24.22 10.87
C LYS A 177 4.43 -24.63 10.31
N VAL A 178 3.64 -23.67 9.80
CA VAL A 178 2.28 -23.92 9.31
C VAL A 178 2.28 -24.31 7.82
N CYS A 179 3.19 -23.72 7.05
CA CYS A 179 3.22 -23.83 5.59
C CYS A 179 4.52 -24.49 5.12
N SER A 180 5.58 -23.71 4.87
CA SER A 180 6.95 -24.19 4.67
C SER A 180 7.95 -23.03 4.54
N GLU A 181 9.23 -23.38 4.53
CA GLU A 181 10.35 -22.51 4.15
C GLU A 181 10.18 -21.83 2.79
N LYS A 182 9.52 -22.50 1.83
CA LYS A 182 9.31 -21.94 0.48
C LYS A 182 8.32 -20.79 0.52
N GLU A 183 7.18 -20.95 1.19
CA GLU A 183 6.23 -19.84 1.25
C GLU A 183 6.74 -18.69 2.15
N TRP A 184 7.54 -18.97 3.18
CA TRP A 184 8.26 -17.92 3.91
C TRP A 184 9.13 -17.07 2.99
N LYS A 185 10.02 -17.70 2.20
CA LYS A 185 10.88 -16.99 1.25
C LYS A 185 10.09 -16.19 0.23
N GLY A 186 8.97 -16.74 -0.24
CA GLY A 186 8.05 -16.04 -1.14
C GLY A 186 7.49 -14.77 -0.52
N LEU A 187 6.91 -14.87 0.68
CA LEU A 187 6.34 -13.76 1.42
C LEU A 187 7.39 -12.69 1.70
N ARG A 188 8.52 -13.09 2.26
CA ARG A 188 9.65 -12.22 2.60
C ARG A 188 10.13 -11.43 1.37
N ASN A 189 10.46 -12.14 0.29
CA ASN A 189 11.01 -11.50 -0.90
C ASN A 189 10.00 -10.54 -1.57
N HIS A 190 8.71 -10.87 -1.55
CA HIS A 190 7.67 -10.01 -2.10
C HIS A 190 7.55 -8.71 -1.31
N PHE A 191 7.48 -8.79 0.02
CA PHE A 191 7.29 -7.61 0.87
C PHE A 191 8.52 -6.69 0.93
N ILE A 192 9.73 -7.25 0.85
CA ILE A 192 10.96 -6.44 0.69
C ILE A 192 10.94 -5.66 -0.63
N LYS A 193 10.54 -6.31 -1.71
CA LYS A 193 10.52 -5.69 -3.05
C LYS A 193 9.57 -4.50 -3.12
N ILE A 194 8.45 -4.55 -2.41
CA ILE A 194 7.41 -3.51 -2.46
C ILE A 194 7.53 -2.49 -1.34
N THR A 195 8.49 -2.62 -0.41
CA THR A 195 8.71 -1.65 0.66
C THR A 195 10.13 -1.10 0.57
N PRO A 196 10.35 0.00 -0.17
CA PRO A 196 11.69 0.57 -0.37
C PRO A 196 12.40 0.94 0.95
N ASP A 197 11.64 1.35 1.95
CA ASP A 197 12.13 1.83 3.25
C ASP A 197 12.86 0.76 4.07
N VAL A 198 12.74 -0.52 3.69
CA VAL A 198 13.37 -1.65 4.40
C VAL A 198 14.46 -2.35 3.59
N LYS A 199 14.87 -1.75 2.48
CA LYS A 199 15.87 -2.34 1.58
C LYS A 199 17.22 -2.57 2.26
N ASP A 200 17.60 -1.69 3.19
CA ASP A 200 18.89 -1.73 3.87
C ASP A 200 18.85 -2.52 5.19
N CYS A 201 17.71 -3.16 5.51
CA CYS A 201 17.52 -3.94 6.75
C CYS A 201 18.21 -5.31 6.78
N GLY A 202 18.86 -5.76 5.69
CA GLY A 202 19.65 -7.00 5.69
C GLY A 202 18.84 -8.30 5.85
N PHE A 203 17.65 -8.38 5.23
CA PHE A 203 16.73 -9.51 5.39
C PHE A 203 17.09 -10.77 4.58
N GLU A 204 18.21 -10.79 3.85
CA GLU A 204 18.59 -11.87 2.96
C GLU A 204 18.72 -13.22 3.69
N ASP A 205 19.21 -13.18 4.93
CA ASP A 205 19.45 -14.34 5.79
C ASP A 205 18.26 -14.69 6.71
N LEU A 206 17.18 -13.89 6.64
CA LEU A 206 16.01 -14.01 7.51
C LEU A 206 15.03 -15.08 7.04
#